data_AF-A0A5D8YL63-F1
#
_entry.id   AF-A0A5D8YL63-F1
#
_cell.length_a   1.000
_cell.length_b   1.000
_cell.length_c   1.000
_cell.angle_alpha   90.00
_cell.angle_beta   90.00
_cell.angle_gamma   90.00
#
_symmetry.space_group_name_H-M   'P 1'
#
loop_
_entity.id
_entity.type
_entity.pdbx_description
1 polymer ?
#
loop_
_entity_poly.entity_id
_entity_poly.type
_entity_poly.pdbx_seq_one_letter_code
_entity_poly.pdbx_strand_id
1 'polypeptide(L)'
;MNHQRRVSLYRQYMAASGADPNTAAPYLWQLAWARGWKIPPPPFMSGLALALFAAVAYPALAFFLWLLTFVYPNHRVPFVFAAWVAASAGVFGVVATPIYFHHMAKQYGLVHWSTFAGVRQRT
;
A
#
# COMPACT_ATOMS: atom_id res chain seq x y z
N MET A 1 -17.06 -5.05 16.48
CA MET A 1 -17.28 -4.01 15.46
C MET A 1 -17.17 -4.62 14.07
N ASN A 2 -18.10 -4.34 13.15
CA ASN A 2 -18.01 -4.81 11.75
C ASN A 2 -16.75 -4.21 11.08
N HIS A 3 -16.00 -5.01 10.32
CA HIS A 3 -14.79 -4.59 9.63
C HIS A 3 -15.03 -3.36 8.74
N GLN A 4 -16.15 -3.32 8.01
CA GLN A 4 -16.52 -2.18 7.17
C GLN A 4 -16.68 -0.90 7.98
N ARG A 5 -17.28 -0.98 9.17
CA ARG A 5 -17.44 0.15 10.08
C ARG A 5 -16.10 0.60 10.68
N ARG A 6 -15.15 -0.32 10.88
CA ARG A 6 -13.79 0.03 11.30
C ARG A 6 -13.01 0.73 10.19
N VAL A 7 -13.13 0.26 8.95
CA VAL A 7 -12.52 0.89 7.77
C VAL A 7 -13.11 2.28 7.54
N SER A 8 -14.42 2.48 7.70
CA SER A 8 -15.03 3.81 7.56
C SER A 8 -14.54 4.78 8.65
N LEU A 9 -14.44 4.33 9.91
CA LEU A 9 -13.88 5.13 10.99
C LEU A 9 -12.42 5.49 10.74
N TYR A 10 -11.64 4.55 10.19
CA TYR A 10 -10.26 4.81 9.81
C TYR A 10 -10.15 5.90 8.74
N ARG A 11 -10.95 5.81 7.67
CA ARG A 11 -10.97 6.82 6.60
C ARG A 11 -11.36 8.20 7.14
N GLN A 12 -12.38 8.27 7.99
CA GLN A 12 -12.81 9.52 8.63
C GLN A 12 -11.72 10.10 9.52
N TYR A 13 -11.07 9.27 10.35
CA TYR A 13 -9.97 9.70 11.22
C TYR A 13 -8.78 10.24 10.43
N MET A 14 -8.38 9.54 9.36
CA MET A 14 -7.27 9.97 8.51
C MET A 14 -7.58 11.28 7.79
N ALA A 15 -8.80 11.42 7.25
CA ALA A 15 -9.25 12.65 6.61
C ALA A 15 -9.31 13.83 7.63
N ALA A 16 -9.84 13.60 8.83
CA ALA A 16 -9.86 14.59 9.90
C ALA A 16 -8.47 14.99 10.39
N SER A 17 -7.49 14.09 10.26
CA SER A 17 -6.09 14.34 10.58
C SER A 17 -5.31 15.04 9.45
N GLY A 18 -5.98 15.37 8.33
CA GLY A 18 -5.37 16.04 7.18
C GLY A 18 -4.60 15.10 6.23
N ALA A 19 -4.80 13.78 6.33
CA ALA A 19 -4.22 12.83 5.38
C ALA A 19 -5.04 12.79 4.08
N ASP A 20 -4.36 12.66 2.94
CA ASP A 20 -5.04 12.38 1.68
C ASP A 20 -5.76 11.01 1.74
N PRO A 21 -7.05 10.92 1.37
CA PRO A 21 -7.83 9.69 1.43
C PRO A 21 -7.25 8.53 0.60
N ASN A 22 -6.64 8.84 -0.55
CA ASN A 22 -6.05 7.85 -1.46
C ASN A 22 -4.71 7.33 -0.94
N THR A 23 -4.02 8.15 -0.15
CA THR A 23 -2.75 7.79 0.48
C THR A 23 -2.94 7.00 1.77
N ALA A 24 -4.00 7.32 2.53
CA ALA A 24 -4.42 6.56 3.70
C ALA A 24 -4.92 5.14 3.33
N ALA A 25 -5.59 5.00 2.19
CA ALA A 25 -6.11 3.72 1.72
C ALA A 25 -5.78 3.51 0.23
N PRO A 26 -4.63 2.90 -0.10
CA PRO A 26 -4.26 2.61 -1.49
C PRO A 26 -5.33 1.73 -2.17
N TYR A 27 -5.49 1.90 -3.48
CA TYR A 27 -6.53 1.23 -4.26
C TYR A 27 -6.62 -0.29 -4.04
N LEU A 28 -5.49 -0.99 -3.93
CA LEU A 28 -5.47 -2.43 -3.68
C LEU A 28 -6.15 -2.82 -2.37
N TRP A 29 -6.00 -2.01 -1.32
CA TRP A 29 -6.70 -2.21 -0.04
C TRP A 29 -8.19 -1.91 -0.16
N GLN A 30 -8.56 -0.87 -0.92
CA GLN A 30 -9.96 -0.56 -1.15
C GLN A 30 -10.68 -1.71 -1.87
N LEU A 31 -10.04 -2.30 -2.88
CA LEU A 31 -10.57 -3.47 -3.60
C LEU A 31 -10.67 -4.70 -2.70
N ALA A 32 -9.63 -4.96 -1.89
CA ALA A 32 -9.66 -6.06 -0.92
C ALA A 32 -10.83 -5.93 0.07
N TRP A 33 -11.05 -4.73 0.61
CA TRP A 33 -12.16 -4.47 1.51
C TRP A 33 -13.52 -4.56 0.82
N ALA A 34 -13.63 -4.12 -0.43
CA ALA A 34 -14.85 -4.28 -1.23
C ALA A 34 -15.18 -5.76 -1.47
N ARG A 35 -14.15 -6.63 -1.59
CA ARG A 35 -14.29 -8.09 -1.67
C ARG A 35 -14.56 -8.77 -0.32
N GLY A 36 -14.55 -8.02 0.78
CA GLY A 36 -14.79 -8.52 2.13
C GLY A 36 -13.55 -9.06 2.85
N TRP A 37 -12.34 -8.86 2.30
CA TRP A 37 -11.11 -9.28 2.96
C TRP A 37 -10.83 -8.41 4.19
N LYS A 38 -10.51 -9.06 5.30
CA LYS A 38 -10.29 -8.40 6.60
C LYS A 38 -8.81 -8.06 6.83
N ILE A 39 -8.22 -7.34 5.88
CA ILE A 39 -6.82 -6.92 5.98
C ILE A 39 -6.69 -5.56 6.69
N PRO A 40 -5.67 -5.37 7.53
CA PRO A 40 -5.38 -4.06 8.12
C PRO A 40 -4.92 -3.06 7.04
N PRO A 41 -5.16 -1.75 7.22
CA PRO A 41 -4.58 -0.72 6.36
C PRO A 41 -3.04 -0.74 6.41
N PRO A 42 -2.34 -0.28 5.36
CA PRO A 42 -0.89 -0.30 5.29
C PRO A 42 -0.15 0.28 6.51
N PRO A 43 -0.53 1.44 7.09
CA PRO A 43 0.16 1.97 8.28
C PRO A 43 0.04 1.10 9.54
N PHE A 44 -0.88 0.13 9.58
CA PHE A 44 -0.98 -0.82 10.69
C PHE A 44 -0.25 -2.15 10.42
N MET A 45 0.30 -2.34 9.23
CA MET A 45 1.04 -3.54 8.87
C MET A 45 2.48 -3.45 9.37
N SER A 46 3.09 -4.59 9.66
CA SER A 46 4.51 -4.63 9.99
C SER A 46 5.35 -4.21 8.78
N GLY A 47 6.50 -3.60 9.03
CA GLY A 47 7.43 -3.20 7.97
C GLY A 47 7.84 -4.39 7.09
N LEU A 48 7.99 -5.59 7.68
CA LEU A 48 8.28 -6.82 6.95
C LEU A 48 7.14 -7.23 6.02
N ALA A 49 5.88 -7.15 6.46
CA ALA A 49 4.74 -7.50 5.63
C ALA A 49 4.60 -6.53 4.44
N LEU A 50 4.85 -5.24 4.67
CA LEU A 50 4.88 -4.23 3.61
C LEU A 50 6.05 -4.45 2.64
N ALA A 51 7.22 -4.79 3.15
CA ALA A 51 8.40 -5.11 2.34
C ALA A 51 8.17 -6.33 1.45
N LEU A 52 7.63 -7.42 2.00
CA LEU A 52 7.29 -8.62 1.23
C LEU A 52 6.22 -8.34 0.17
N PHE A 53 5.18 -7.57 0.54
CA PHE A 53 4.16 -7.14 -0.40
C PHE A 53 4.77 -6.33 -1.56
N ALA A 54 5.60 -5.34 -1.25
CA ALA A 54 6.30 -4.53 -2.25
C ALA A 54 7.23 -5.39 -3.14
N ALA A 55 7.96 -6.34 -2.55
CA ALA A 55 8.87 -7.23 -3.26
C ALA A 55 8.17 -8.09 -4.31
N VAL A 56 6.88 -8.38 -4.13
CA VAL A 56 6.08 -9.12 -5.12
C VAL A 56 5.32 -8.17 -6.05
N ALA A 57 4.70 -7.12 -5.50
CA ALA A 57 3.81 -6.23 -6.25
C ALA A 57 4.55 -5.42 -7.32
N TYR A 58 5.74 -4.87 -7.02
CA TYR A 58 6.48 -4.05 -7.98
C TYR A 58 7.02 -4.86 -9.18
N PRO A 59 7.67 -6.03 -8.98
CA PRO A 59 8.07 -6.87 -10.11
C PRO A 59 6.88 -7.39 -10.91
N ALA A 60 5.79 -7.79 -10.25
CA ALA A 60 4.58 -8.22 -10.94
C ALA A 60 3.98 -7.12 -11.81
N LEU A 61 3.93 -5.87 -11.30
CA LEU A 61 3.49 -4.71 -12.07
C LEU A 61 4.42 -4.44 -13.25
N ALA A 62 5.74 -4.47 -13.04
CA ALA A 62 6.69 -4.24 -14.11
C ALA A 62 6.62 -5.32 -15.20
N PHE A 63 6.44 -6.58 -14.81
CA PHE A 63 6.21 -7.68 -15.74
C PHE A 63 4.91 -7.50 -16.53
N PHE A 64 3.82 -7.10 -15.86
CA PHE A 64 2.55 -6.80 -16.52
C PHE A 64 2.68 -5.63 -17.52
N LEU A 65 3.38 -4.55 -17.15
CA LEU A 65 3.65 -3.42 -18.05
C LEU A 65 4.53 -3.83 -19.24
N TRP A 66 5.51 -4.72 -19.01
CA TRP A 66 6.31 -5.29 -20.09
C TRP A 66 5.45 -6.13 -21.04
N LEU A 67 4.52 -6.95 -20.54
CA LEU A 67 3.58 -7.70 -21.38
C LEU A 67 2.72 -6.78 -22.26
N LEU A 68 2.31 -5.61 -21.76
CA LEU A 68 1.56 -4.63 -22.55
C LEU A 68 2.34 -4.10 -23.76
N THR A 69 3.69 -4.13 -23.74
CA THR A 69 4.50 -3.71 -24.90
C THR A 69 4.30 -4.62 -26.12
N PHE A 70 3.85 -5.87 -25.93
CA PHE A 70 3.49 -6.76 -27.04
C PHE A 70 2.15 -6.40 -27.69
N VAL A 71 1.26 -5.75 -26.94
CA VAL A 71 -0.03 -5.24 -27.46
C VAL A 71 0.19 -3.94 -28.25
N TYR A 72 1.21 -3.15 -27.89
CA TYR A 72 1.55 -1.88 -28.54
C TYR A 72 2.92 -1.95 -29.26
N PRO A 73 2.98 -2.48 -30.49
CA PRO A 73 4.22 -2.85 -31.16
C PRO A 73 5.20 -1.69 -31.42
N ASN A 74 4.74 -0.44 -31.40
CA ASN A 74 5.59 0.74 -31.57
C ASN A 74 6.41 1.10 -30.31
N HIS A 75 6.18 0.45 -29.16
CA HIS A 75 6.82 0.76 -27.88
C HIS A 75 7.49 -0.48 -27.29
N ARG A 76 8.25 -1.22 -28.11
CA ARG A 76 9.01 -2.38 -27.63
C ARG A 76 10.13 -1.93 -26.70
N VAL A 77 9.94 -2.15 -25.41
CA VAL A 77 10.98 -1.90 -24.41
C VAL A 77 11.87 -3.14 -24.32
N PRO A 78 13.21 -3.01 -24.44
CA PRO A 78 14.11 -4.15 -24.28
C PRO A 78 13.91 -4.81 -22.92
N PHE A 79 13.84 -6.16 -22.89
CA PHE A 79 13.63 -6.92 -21.66
C PHE A 79 14.64 -6.54 -20.56
N VAL A 80 15.92 -6.36 -20.93
CA VAL A 80 16.99 -5.97 -20.00
C VAL A 80 16.69 -4.63 -19.33
N PHE A 81 16.21 -3.65 -20.09
CA PHE A 81 15.81 -2.34 -19.54
C PHE A 81 14.61 -2.48 -18.60
N ALA A 82 13.58 -3.22 -19.03
CA ALA A 82 12.40 -3.48 -18.19
C ALA A 82 12.76 -4.20 -16.89
N ALA A 83 13.67 -5.18 -16.93
CA ALA A 83 14.17 -5.89 -15.76
C ALA A 83 14.94 -4.99 -14.80
N TRP A 84 15.79 -4.09 -15.31
CA TRP A 84 16.50 -3.11 -14.47
C TRP A 84 15.57 -2.09 -13.83
N VAL A 85 14.57 -1.60 -14.56
CA VAL A 85 13.54 -0.70 -14.00
C VAL A 85 12.72 -1.43 -12.94
N ALA A 86 12.32 -2.68 -13.20
CA ALA A 86 11.60 -3.51 -12.24
C ALA A 86 12.41 -3.75 -10.97
N ALA A 87 13.70 -4.09 -11.10
CA ALA A 87 14.59 -4.34 -9.98
C ALA A 87 14.83 -3.08 -9.15
N SER A 88 15.12 -1.95 -9.80
CA SER A 88 15.35 -0.67 -9.11
C SER A 88 14.09 -0.15 -8.43
N ALA A 89 12.93 -0.19 -9.11
CA ALA A 89 11.64 0.16 -8.52
C ALA A 89 11.25 -0.80 -7.38
N GLY A 90 11.55 -2.09 -7.52
CA GLY A 90 11.33 -3.10 -6.49
C GLY A 90 12.15 -2.83 -5.24
N VAL A 91 13.48 -2.67 -5.38
CA VAL A 91 14.38 -2.36 -4.25
C VAL A 91 13.98 -1.07 -3.57
N PHE A 92 13.73 -0.01 -4.35
CA PHE A 92 13.32 1.28 -3.80
C PHE A 92 11.95 1.17 -3.11
N GLY A 93 10.99 0.50 -3.74
CA GLY A 93 9.65 0.28 -3.18
C GLY A 93 9.66 -0.54 -1.90
N VAL A 94 10.49 -1.58 -1.81
CA VAL A 94 10.66 -2.44 -0.63
C VAL A 94 11.20 -1.66 0.57
N VAL A 95 12.07 -0.68 0.36
CA VAL A 95 12.64 0.14 1.44
C VAL A 95 11.76 1.35 1.75
N ALA A 96 11.31 2.08 0.73
CA ALA A 96 10.54 3.30 0.88
C ALA A 96 9.15 3.06 1.46
N THR A 97 8.48 1.96 1.07
CA THR A 97 7.10 1.68 1.49
C THR A 97 6.96 1.45 2.99
N PRO A 98 7.77 0.57 3.64
CA PRO A 98 7.76 0.43 5.09
C PRO A 98 8.09 1.72 5.83
N ILE A 99 9.11 2.46 5.37
CA ILE A 99 9.53 3.71 6.02
C ILE A 99 8.40 4.74 5.96
N TYR A 100 7.82 4.93 4.77
CA TYR A 100 6.72 5.85 4.53
C TYR A 100 5.53 5.56 5.46
N PHE A 101 5.05 4.31 5.46
CA PHE A 101 3.90 3.93 6.26
C PHE A 101 4.18 3.91 7.77
N HIS A 102 5.41 3.61 8.18
CA HIS A 102 5.80 3.68 9.58
C HIS A 102 5.88 5.13 10.08
N HIS A 103 6.42 6.03 9.27
CA HIS A 103 6.39 7.48 9.55
C HIS A 103 4.95 7.98 9.64
N MET A 104 4.10 7.55 8.70
CA MET A 104 2.68 7.89 8.69
C MET A 104 1.96 7.40 9.96
N ALA A 105 2.22 6.17 10.38
CA ALA A 105 1.66 5.60 11.60
C ALA A 105 2.06 6.41 12.84
N LYS A 106 3.33 6.81 12.95
CA LYS A 106 3.82 7.67 14.03
C LYS A 106 3.18 9.06 14.00
N GLN A 107 3.11 9.69 12.83
CA GLN A 107 2.55 11.03 12.66
C GLN A 107 1.08 11.09 13.10
N TYR A 108 0.29 10.08 12.75
CA TYR A 108 -1.14 10.01 13.06
C TYR A 108 -1.47 9.26 14.37
N GLY A 109 -0.49 8.77 15.12
CA GLY A 109 -0.71 8.06 16.39
C GLY A 109 -1.50 6.76 16.22
N LEU A 110 -1.16 5.99 15.18
CA LEU A 110 -1.76 4.70 14.88
C LEU A 110 -0.94 3.60 15.58
N VAL A 111 -1.53 2.91 16.56
CA VAL A 111 -0.81 1.90 17.37
C VAL A 111 -1.15 0.48 16.91
N HIS A 112 -2.42 0.08 16.99
CA HIS A 112 -2.79 -1.28 16.62
C HIS A 112 -4.18 -1.38 15.99
N TRP A 113 -4.30 -2.15 14.91
CA TRP A 113 -5.55 -2.27 14.16
C TRP A 113 -6.67 -2.98 14.93
N SER A 114 -6.31 -3.91 15.82
CA SER A 114 -7.30 -4.65 16.61
C SER A 114 -8.01 -3.76 17.64
N THR A 115 -7.28 -2.78 18.20
CA THR A 115 -7.75 -1.83 19.21
C THR A 115 -8.26 -0.52 18.61
N PHE A 116 -8.04 -0.28 17.32
CA PHE A 116 -8.46 0.96 16.67
C PHE A 116 -9.99 1.16 16.74
N ALA A 117 -10.37 2.28 17.36
CA ALA A 117 -11.75 2.69 17.58
C ALA A 117 -12.09 4.09 17.00
N GLY A 118 -11.24 4.64 16.12
CA GLY A 118 -11.45 5.96 15.53
C GLY A 118 -10.97 7.14 16.37
N VAL A 119 -10.17 6.89 17.42
CA VAL A 119 -9.58 7.91 18.30
C VAL A 119 -8.06 7.79 18.27
N ARG A 120 -7.36 8.91 18.47
CA ARG A 120 -5.90 8.95 18.56
C ARG A 120 -5.43 8.05 19.70
N GLN A 121 -4.63 7.03 19.38
CA GLN A 121 -4.02 6.15 20.37
C GLN A 121 -2.65 6.74 20.71
N ARG A 122 -2.59 7.61 21.73
CA ARG A 122 -1.31 8.00 22.32
C ARG A 122 -0.87 6.87 23.27
N THR A 123 0.23 6.21 22.94
CA THR A 123 1.05 5.49 23.93
C THR A 123 1.86 6.49 24.73
#